data_AF-A0A6J1S307-F1
#
_entry.id   AF-A0A6J1S307-F1
#
_cell.length_a   1.000
_cell.length_b   1.000
_cell.length_c   1.000
_cell.angle_alpha   90.00
_cell.angle_beta   90.00
_cell.angle_gamma   90.00
#
_symmetry.space_group_name_H-M   'P 1'
#
loop_
_entity.id
_entity.type
_entity.pdbx_description
1 polymer ?
#
loop_
_entity_poly.entity_id
_entity_poly.type
_entity_poly.pdbx_seq_one_letter_code
_entity_poly.pdbx_strand_id
1 'polypeptide(L)'
;MAPCSTSIPGSPSHGAALPGVPRETDIPVMKVAERVRLKRMDQLITGSEIASVGVSSTQIAEHLVSAVVEESDLIELGKLDLQARQQLEIDIERLHSRLEHTRAQNNVLTLSLEECKSQADKFYLLVGKYESNAIALRLALGYADRATAAYDCLVALLESELALILKGATAGKDGIEDRRAAERAAWSLLEAEQYGRLSKEGDWGPCDEQRLRELISRLKMDRSKVRDTIVELESVHADALCTRVPVSFAEARKLDLETAVLMQELMAMREDKAELRARLYLLEKERAALELRLSSQDTQRQAQAASILHLQAQLQELEVANTKDTSNTPINEGEALSLESAAALRRENHLKERIHELVDTLDKVSHTSEQRHLQSAELVNDLKKANSTLVQTLERSKKKYQSRLKKLEQQMLSMVERHSCQVRTLKQRIASLEQEIRSNATQSSPSLPQTTPSETTL
;
A
#
# COMPACT_ATOMS: atom_id res chain seq x y z
N MET A 1 -9.65 -1.09 -40.83
CA MET A 1 -10.46 -1.74 -41.90
C MET A 1 -11.61 -2.50 -41.26
N ALA A 2 -12.65 -2.82 -42.04
CA ALA A 2 -13.88 -3.46 -41.58
C ALA A 2 -13.74 -4.99 -41.41
N PRO A 3 -14.72 -5.70 -40.80
CA PRO A 3 -14.60 -7.12 -40.44
C PRO A 3 -15.10 -8.08 -41.54
N CYS A 4 -14.93 -9.39 -41.32
CA CYS A 4 -15.60 -10.46 -42.09
C CYS A 4 -16.75 -11.09 -41.30
N SER A 5 -17.68 -11.73 -42.00
CA SER A 5 -18.94 -12.28 -41.47
C SER A 5 -19.38 -13.52 -42.28
N THR A 6 -20.35 -14.29 -41.77
CA THR A 6 -21.14 -15.32 -42.51
C THR A 6 -20.36 -16.57 -43.03
N SER A 7 -20.96 -17.74 -43.31
CA SER A 7 -22.34 -18.26 -43.14
C SER A 7 -22.45 -19.80 -43.19
N ILE A 8 -23.46 -20.34 -42.49
CA ILE A 8 -24.43 -21.44 -42.82
C ILE A 8 -24.31 -22.02 -44.27
N PRO A 9 -24.29 -23.36 -44.51
CA PRO A 9 -25.46 -24.29 -44.40
C PRO A 9 -25.10 -25.73 -43.88
N GLY A 10 -25.98 -26.75 -43.81
CA GLY A 10 -27.42 -26.92 -44.11
C GLY A 10 -27.90 -28.37 -43.83
N SER A 11 -29.20 -28.66 -43.98
CA SER A 11 -29.87 -29.95 -43.62
C SER A 11 -30.14 -30.91 -44.80
N PRO A 12 -30.32 -32.22 -44.54
CA PRO A 12 -31.16 -33.10 -45.38
C PRO A 12 -32.22 -33.90 -44.60
N SER A 13 -33.15 -34.58 -45.31
CA SER A 13 -34.35 -35.22 -44.75
C SER A 13 -34.86 -36.45 -45.53
N HIS A 14 -35.25 -37.54 -44.84
CA HIS A 14 -36.10 -38.68 -45.31
C HIS A 14 -36.63 -39.44 -44.06
N GLY A 15 -37.73 -40.21 -44.05
CA GLY A 15 -38.84 -40.41 -45.00
C GLY A 15 -39.62 -41.74 -44.80
N ALA A 16 -40.98 -41.70 -44.76
CA ALA A 16 -41.94 -42.84 -44.79
C ALA A 16 -41.99 -43.86 -43.60
N ALA A 17 -43.00 -44.74 -43.41
CA ALA A 17 -44.48 -44.65 -43.54
C ALA A 17 -45.24 -45.86 -42.88
N LEU A 18 -46.47 -45.61 -42.39
CA LEU A 18 -47.70 -46.43 -42.04
C LEU A 18 -47.82 -47.94 -42.42
N PRO A 19 -48.71 -48.80 -41.81
CA PRO A 19 -50.17 -48.55 -41.55
C PRO A 19 -50.95 -49.29 -40.38
N GLY A 20 -52.24 -48.91 -40.13
CA GLY A 20 -53.29 -49.65 -39.34
C GLY A 20 -53.72 -49.02 -37.99
N VAL A 21 -55.00 -48.79 -37.55
CA VAL A 21 -56.40 -48.87 -38.09
C VAL A 21 -57.09 -50.27 -38.09
N PRO A 22 -58.37 -50.50 -37.64
CA PRO A 22 -59.32 -49.74 -36.75
C PRO A 22 -60.15 -50.59 -35.72
N ARG A 23 -61.03 -49.96 -34.91
CA ARG A 23 -62.48 -50.32 -34.77
C ARG A 23 -63.32 -49.37 -33.88
N GLU A 24 -64.63 -49.40 -34.07
CA GLU A 24 -65.69 -48.63 -33.41
C GLU A 24 -66.53 -49.54 -32.46
N THR A 25 -67.48 -49.10 -31.60
CA THR A 25 -68.13 -47.79 -31.30
C THR A 25 -67.98 -47.44 -29.77
N ASP A 26 -68.74 -46.64 -29.01
CA ASP A 26 -70.03 -45.90 -29.16
C ASP A 26 -70.17 -44.69 -28.17
N ILE A 27 -71.33 -44.02 -28.14
CA ILE A 27 -71.67 -42.84 -27.32
C ILE A 27 -72.23 -43.19 -25.91
N PRO A 28 -72.15 -42.27 -24.90
CA PRO A 28 -73.32 -41.41 -24.63
C PRO A 28 -72.98 -39.93 -24.34
N VAL A 29 -73.81 -39.00 -24.87
CA VAL A 29 -73.66 -37.54 -24.65
C VAL A 29 -74.26 -37.11 -23.30
N MET A 30 -73.54 -36.27 -22.55
CA MET A 30 -74.11 -35.52 -21.44
C MET A 30 -73.91 -34.01 -21.60
N LYS A 31 -75.00 -33.33 -21.99
CA LYS A 31 -75.30 -31.88 -21.92
C LYS A 31 -74.11 -30.91 -21.98
N VAL A 32 -73.89 -30.33 -23.17
CA VAL A 32 -73.08 -29.12 -23.36
C VAL A 32 -73.68 -27.95 -22.58
N ALA A 33 -72.88 -27.29 -21.73
CA ALA A 33 -73.23 -26.01 -21.13
C ALA A 33 -73.06 -24.87 -22.15
N GLU A 34 -73.97 -23.90 -22.10
CA GLU A 34 -74.05 -22.81 -23.08
C GLU A 34 -72.82 -21.88 -23.04
N ARG A 35 -72.31 -21.49 -24.21
CA ARG A 35 -71.22 -20.50 -24.32
C ARG A 35 -71.73 -19.09 -24.04
N VAL A 36 -71.85 -18.74 -22.76
CA VAL A 36 -71.96 -17.35 -22.32
C VAL A 36 -70.74 -16.59 -22.83
N ARG A 37 -70.95 -15.71 -23.82
CA ARG A 37 -69.93 -14.79 -24.30
C ARG A 37 -69.67 -13.75 -23.21
N LEU A 38 -68.62 -13.96 -22.40
CA LEU A 38 -68.03 -12.89 -21.60
C LEU A 38 -67.63 -11.76 -22.55
N LYS A 39 -68.37 -10.65 -22.48
CA LYS A 39 -68.11 -9.44 -23.25
C LYS A 39 -66.84 -8.80 -22.69
N ARG A 40 -65.69 -9.13 -23.26
CA ARG A 40 -64.48 -8.33 -23.04
C ARG A 40 -64.79 -6.88 -23.42
N MET A 41 -64.59 -5.96 -22.48
CA MET A 41 -64.37 -4.57 -22.85
C MET A 41 -62.88 -4.40 -23.12
N ASP A 42 -62.44 -4.93 -24.27
CA ASP A 42 -61.15 -4.59 -24.88
C ASP A 42 -61.24 -3.17 -25.46
N GLN A 43 -61.67 -2.20 -24.63
CA GLN A 43 -61.80 -0.80 -24.96
C GLN A 43 -60.54 -0.11 -24.46
N LEU A 44 -59.56 0.02 -25.36
CA LEU A 44 -58.29 0.69 -25.14
C LEU A 44 -58.54 2.19 -24.94
N ILE A 45 -58.83 2.58 -23.69
CA ILE A 45 -59.07 3.97 -23.31
C ILE A 45 -57.84 4.79 -23.70
N THR A 46 -58.02 5.61 -24.73
CA THR A 46 -56.91 6.39 -25.29
C THR A 46 -56.71 7.62 -24.42
N GLY A 47 -55.48 8.11 -24.24
CA GLY A 47 -55.16 9.15 -23.24
C GLY A 47 -56.04 10.40 -23.26
N SER A 48 -56.59 10.76 -24.43
CA SER A 48 -57.56 11.85 -24.60
C SER A 48 -58.89 11.66 -23.85
N GLU A 49 -59.34 10.41 -23.64
CA GLU A 49 -60.57 10.08 -22.91
C GLU A 49 -60.36 10.24 -21.40
N ILE A 50 -59.18 9.86 -20.90
CA ILE A 50 -58.79 10.05 -19.48
C ILE A 50 -58.75 11.54 -19.15
N ALA A 51 -58.20 12.36 -20.05
CA ALA A 51 -58.07 13.81 -19.88
C ALA A 51 -59.40 14.60 -19.97
N SER A 52 -60.49 13.99 -20.46
CA SER A 52 -61.79 14.66 -20.67
C SER A 52 -62.91 14.21 -19.73
N VAL A 53 -62.80 13.00 -19.14
CA VAL A 53 -63.80 12.45 -18.19
C VAL A 53 -63.22 12.24 -16.78
N GLY A 54 -61.89 12.15 -16.65
CA GLY A 54 -61.23 11.75 -15.40
C GLY A 54 -61.29 10.23 -15.17
N VAL A 55 -60.55 9.76 -14.16
CA VAL A 55 -60.42 8.32 -13.88
C VAL A 55 -61.64 7.82 -13.10
N SER A 56 -62.67 7.38 -13.83
CA SER A 56 -63.97 6.99 -13.29
C SER A 56 -64.05 5.57 -12.68
N SER A 57 -62.95 4.80 -12.73
CA SER A 57 -62.84 3.47 -12.13
C SER A 57 -61.63 3.38 -11.20
N THR A 58 -61.88 2.95 -9.96
CA THR A 58 -60.83 2.75 -8.93
C THR A 58 -59.74 1.81 -9.41
N GLN A 59 -60.09 0.74 -10.11
CA GLN A 59 -59.14 -0.25 -10.63
C GLN A 59 -58.15 0.36 -11.65
N ILE A 60 -58.60 1.35 -12.43
CA ILE A 60 -57.73 2.05 -13.39
C ILE A 60 -56.82 3.04 -12.66
N ALA A 61 -57.34 3.73 -11.62
CA ALA A 61 -56.53 4.59 -10.76
C ALA A 61 -55.45 3.79 -10.02
N GLU A 62 -55.82 2.66 -9.40
CA GLU A 62 -54.89 1.76 -8.70
C GLU A 62 -53.82 1.20 -9.64
N HIS A 63 -54.18 0.77 -10.86
CA HIS A 63 -53.21 0.21 -11.80
C HIS A 63 -52.25 1.26 -12.37
N LEU A 64 -52.70 2.51 -12.56
CA LEU A 64 -51.84 3.64 -12.95
C LEU A 64 -50.91 4.07 -11.81
N VAL A 65 -51.45 4.20 -10.59
CA VAL A 65 -50.65 4.53 -9.39
C VAL A 65 -49.62 3.43 -9.11
N SER A 66 -49.99 2.16 -9.26
CA SER A 66 -49.06 1.03 -9.04
C SER A 66 -47.92 1.06 -10.06
N ALA A 67 -48.20 1.29 -11.35
CA ALA A 67 -47.16 1.42 -12.37
C ALA A 67 -46.22 2.61 -12.10
N VAL A 68 -46.74 3.77 -11.68
CA VAL A 68 -45.94 4.96 -11.33
C VAL A 68 -45.10 4.73 -10.06
N VAL A 69 -45.60 3.96 -9.10
CA VAL A 69 -44.84 3.55 -7.90
C VAL A 69 -43.74 2.54 -8.28
N GLU A 70 -44.04 1.55 -9.12
CA GLU A 70 -43.04 0.57 -9.62
C GLU A 70 -41.91 1.25 -10.42
N GLU A 71 -42.22 2.23 -11.28
CA GLU A 71 -41.20 3.05 -11.95
C GLU A 71 -40.39 3.89 -10.94
N SER A 72 -41.04 4.44 -9.90
CA SER A 72 -40.37 5.24 -8.87
C SER A 72 -39.40 4.39 -8.03
N ASP A 73 -39.81 3.21 -7.58
CA ASP A 73 -38.98 2.28 -6.81
C ASP A 73 -37.75 1.81 -7.62
N LEU A 74 -37.93 1.53 -8.91
CA LEU A 74 -36.83 1.20 -9.83
C LEU A 74 -35.84 2.37 -9.99
N ILE A 75 -36.34 3.60 -10.07
CA ILE A 75 -35.53 4.82 -10.13
C ILE A 75 -34.77 5.06 -8.81
N GLU A 76 -35.36 4.78 -7.65
CA GLU A 76 -34.67 4.88 -6.36
C GLU A 76 -33.59 3.81 -6.18
N LEU A 77 -33.88 2.54 -6.53
CA LEU A 77 -32.90 1.45 -6.57
C LEU A 77 -31.70 1.78 -7.48
N GLY A 78 -31.95 2.34 -8.66
CA GLY A 78 -30.91 2.79 -9.58
C GLY A 78 -30.03 3.91 -9.01
N LYS A 79 -30.62 4.88 -8.31
CA LYS A 79 -29.88 5.95 -7.61
C LYS A 79 -29.03 5.40 -6.46
N LEU A 80 -29.55 4.44 -5.69
CA LEU A 80 -28.86 3.82 -4.57
C LEU A 80 -27.62 3.02 -5.02
N ASP A 81 -27.72 2.22 -6.09
CA ASP A 81 -26.57 1.51 -6.66
C ASP A 81 -25.52 2.50 -7.20
N LEU A 82 -25.94 3.57 -7.87
CA LEU A 82 -25.04 4.60 -8.37
C LEU A 82 -24.29 5.33 -7.25
N GLN A 83 -24.96 5.66 -6.13
CA GLN A 83 -24.33 6.23 -4.94
C GLN A 83 -23.37 5.25 -4.25
N ALA A 84 -23.73 3.97 -4.16
CA ALA A 84 -22.85 2.94 -3.60
C ALA A 84 -21.58 2.78 -4.46
N ARG A 85 -21.73 2.83 -5.79
CA ARG A 85 -20.63 2.79 -6.75
C ARG A 85 -19.71 4.00 -6.64
N GLN A 86 -20.26 5.21 -6.53
CA GLN A 86 -19.50 6.45 -6.31
C GLN A 86 -18.73 6.43 -4.99
N GLN A 87 -19.35 5.98 -3.90
CA GLN A 87 -18.67 5.83 -2.60
C GLN A 87 -17.47 4.85 -2.71
N LEU A 88 -17.66 3.71 -3.38
CA LEU A 88 -16.59 2.73 -3.60
C LEU A 88 -15.46 3.28 -4.48
N GLU A 89 -15.78 4.04 -5.52
CA GLU A 89 -14.81 4.69 -6.41
C GLU A 89 -13.95 5.72 -5.65
N ILE A 90 -14.57 6.54 -4.80
CA ILE A 90 -13.91 7.49 -3.90
C ILE A 90 -13.04 6.78 -2.86
N ASP A 91 -13.51 5.68 -2.26
CA ASP A 91 -12.70 4.89 -1.34
C ASP A 91 -11.53 4.19 -2.02
N ILE A 92 -11.66 3.79 -3.28
CA ILE A 92 -10.57 3.26 -4.11
C ILE A 92 -9.56 4.37 -4.43
N GLU A 93 -9.98 5.55 -4.90
CA GLU A 93 -9.09 6.70 -5.13
C GLU A 93 -8.31 7.06 -3.86
N ARG A 94 -9.01 7.11 -2.71
CA ARG A 94 -8.43 7.40 -1.41
C ARG A 94 -7.39 6.36 -1.06
N LEU A 95 -7.75 5.08 -0.95
CA LEU A 95 -6.84 3.99 -0.58
C LEU A 95 -5.64 3.86 -1.53
N HIS A 96 -5.85 4.07 -2.84
CA HIS A 96 -4.77 4.10 -3.83
C HIS A 96 -3.80 5.26 -3.57
N SER A 97 -4.29 6.46 -3.27
CA SER A 97 -3.45 7.64 -2.99
C SER A 97 -2.58 7.42 -1.74
N ARG A 98 -3.15 6.87 -0.65
CA ARG A 98 -2.38 6.50 0.56
C ARG A 98 -1.30 5.44 0.28
N LEU A 99 -1.62 4.50 -0.60
CA LEU A 99 -0.73 3.41 -1.02
C LEU A 99 0.43 3.93 -1.89
N GLU A 100 0.22 4.92 -2.76
CA GLU A 100 1.32 5.57 -3.49
C GLU A 100 2.14 6.53 -2.61
N HIS A 101 1.52 7.23 -1.65
CA HIS A 101 2.28 8.06 -0.70
C HIS A 101 3.18 7.21 0.20
N THR A 102 2.66 6.12 0.78
CA THR A 102 3.48 5.19 1.57
C THR A 102 4.57 4.49 0.74
N ARG A 103 4.35 4.22 -0.56
CA ARG A 103 5.43 3.80 -1.47
C ARG A 103 6.51 4.87 -1.65
N ALA A 104 6.12 6.12 -1.89
CA ALA A 104 7.08 7.21 -2.06
C ALA A 104 7.91 7.45 -0.78
N GLN A 105 7.28 7.40 0.41
CA GLN A 105 7.99 7.40 1.70
C GLN A 105 9.03 6.26 1.79
N ASN A 106 8.66 5.03 1.44
CA ASN A 106 9.59 3.90 1.47
C ASN A 106 10.76 4.08 0.47
N ASN A 107 10.53 4.68 -0.69
CA ASN A 107 11.59 4.98 -1.66
C ASN A 107 12.60 6.00 -1.09
N VAL A 108 12.12 7.10 -0.49
CA VAL A 108 12.98 8.11 0.16
C VAL A 108 13.77 7.51 1.32
N LEU A 109 13.14 6.69 2.16
CA LEU A 109 13.83 5.98 3.24
C LEU A 109 14.89 5.00 2.72
N THR A 110 14.63 4.31 1.60
CA THR A 110 15.58 3.39 0.97
C THR A 110 16.80 4.13 0.43
N LEU A 111 16.60 5.22 -0.33
CA LEU A 111 17.69 6.05 -0.86
C LEU A 111 18.51 6.71 0.27
N SER A 112 17.84 7.21 1.31
CA SER A 112 18.51 7.76 2.50
C SER A 112 19.36 6.71 3.23
N LEU A 113 18.87 5.47 3.33
CA LEU A 113 19.62 4.36 3.93
C LEU A 113 20.84 3.96 3.07
N GLU A 114 20.70 3.96 1.75
CA GLU A 114 21.81 3.71 0.82
C GLU A 114 22.86 4.83 0.87
N GLU A 115 22.46 6.08 1.01
CA GLU A 115 23.39 7.20 1.17
C GLU A 115 24.13 7.10 2.52
N CYS A 116 23.41 6.96 3.64
CA CYS A 116 24.00 6.78 4.97
C CYS A 116 24.97 5.60 5.02
N LYS A 117 24.63 4.48 4.36
CA LYS A 117 25.55 3.34 4.20
C LYS A 117 26.78 3.74 3.40
N SER A 118 26.62 4.40 2.25
CA SER A 118 27.74 4.82 1.40
C SER A 118 28.66 5.84 2.09
N GLN A 119 28.13 6.68 2.98
CA GLN A 119 28.89 7.57 3.85
C GLN A 119 29.64 6.77 4.93
N ALA A 120 29.00 5.80 5.58
CA ALA A 120 29.63 4.92 6.56
C ALA A 120 30.77 4.07 5.95
N ASP A 121 30.58 3.51 4.75
CA ASP A 121 31.61 2.78 4.01
C ASP A 121 32.82 3.69 3.69
N LYS A 122 32.58 4.97 3.33
CA LYS A 122 33.65 5.98 3.14
C LYS A 122 34.39 6.28 4.46
N PHE A 123 33.67 6.49 5.57
CA PHE A 123 34.29 6.75 6.86
C PHE A 123 35.10 5.55 7.37
N TYR A 124 34.62 4.32 7.19
CA TYR A 124 35.34 3.11 7.57
C TYR A 124 36.68 2.97 6.82
N LEU A 125 36.66 3.15 5.49
CA LEU A 125 37.89 3.16 4.68
C LEU A 125 38.85 4.28 5.12
N LEU A 126 38.31 5.47 5.39
CA LEU A 126 39.10 6.63 5.78
C LEU A 126 39.76 6.44 7.15
N VAL A 127 39.02 5.95 8.16
CA VAL A 127 39.55 5.58 9.48
C VAL A 127 40.66 4.54 9.34
N GLY A 128 40.49 3.52 8.49
CA GLY A 128 41.54 2.53 8.21
C GLY A 128 42.83 3.15 7.64
N LYS A 129 42.73 4.19 6.79
CA LYS A 129 43.90 4.96 6.34
C LYS A 129 44.56 5.71 7.50
N TYR A 130 43.79 6.41 8.33
CA TYR A 130 44.30 7.15 9.49
C TYR A 130 44.97 6.22 10.53
N GLU A 131 44.38 5.07 10.84
CA GLU A 131 44.93 4.09 11.78
C GLU A 131 46.24 3.46 11.26
N SER A 132 46.26 3.03 9.99
CA SER A 132 47.47 2.48 9.35
C SER A 132 48.61 3.49 9.37
N ASN A 133 48.34 4.74 8.98
CA ASN A 133 49.32 5.82 9.02
C ASN A 133 49.78 6.15 10.45
N ALA A 134 48.90 6.12 11.44
CA ALA A 134 49.27 6.36 12.84
C ALA A 134 50.18 5.25 13.41
N ILE A 135 49.99 4.00 12.97
CA ILE A 135 50.87 2.88 13.30
C ILE A 135 52.22 3.04 12.60
N ALA A 136 52.23 3.34 11.30
CA ALA A 136 53.45 3.56 10.52
C ALA A 136 54.28 4.74 11.08
N LEU A 137 53.66 5.87 11.39
CA LEU A 137 54.32 7.02 12.02
C LEU A 137 54.90 6.67 13.39
N ARG A 138 54.19 5.88 14.22
CA ARG A 138 54.68 5.43 15.53
C ARG A 138 55.88 4.50 15.41
N LEU A 139 55.88 3.59 14.45
CA LEU A 139 57.01 2.72 14.15
C LEU A 139 58.22 3.52 13.61
N ALA A 140 57.98 4.44 12.68
CA ALA A 140 59.01 5.32 12.12
C ALA A 140 59.64 6.24 13.17
N LEU A 141 58.85 6.72 14.13
CA LEU A 141 59.33 7.44 15.31
C LEU A 141 60.20 6.52 16.19
N GLY A 142 59.71 5.34 16.56
CA GLY A 142 60.48 4.37 17.36
C GLY A 142 61.76 3.84 16.70
N TYR A 143 61.89 3.93 15.38
CA TYR A 143 63.18 3.72 14.67
C TYR A 143 64.08 4.97 14.72
N ALA A 144 63.52 6.18 14.67
CA ALA A 144 64.27 7.43 14.83
C ALA A 144 64.82 7.59 16.25
N ASP A 145 64.04 7.28 17.28
CA ASP A 145 64.45 7.35 18.69
C ASP A 145 65.64 6.41 18.96
N ARG A 146 65.53 5.15 18.50
CA ARG A 146 66.61 4.15 18.60
C ARG A 146 67.85 4.53 17.79
N ALA A 147 67.68 5.09 16.59
CA ALA A 147 68.81 5.59 15.81
C ALA A 147 69.49 6.79 16.49
N THR A 148 68.72 7.62 17.23
CA THR A 148 69.25 8.74 18.01
C THR A 148 70.05 8.23 19.20
N ALA A 149 69.50 7.33 20.02
CA ALA A 149 70.23 6.72 21.14
C ALA A 149 71.53 6.02 20.71
N ALA A 150 71.55 5.38 19.53
CA ALA A 150 72.76 4.79 18.96
C ALA A 150 73.77 5.85 18.47
N TYR A 151 73.32 7.01 17.99
CA TYR A 151 74.18 8.17 17.72
C TYR A 151 74.73 8.78 19.02
N ASP A 152 73.90 8.93 20.06
CA ASP A 152 74.31 9.48 21.36
C ASP A 152 75.42 8.62 21.99
N CYS A 153 75.29 7.28 21.90
CA CYS A 153 76.35 6.37 22.33
C CYS A 153 77.63 6.51 21.49
N LEU A 154 77.52 6.67 20.16
CA LEU A 154 78.68 6.89 19.29
C LEU A 154 79.39 8.22 19.59
N VAL A 155 78.63 9.28 19.88
CA VAL A 155 79.16 10.59 20.32
C VAL A 155 79.86 10.44 21.67
N ALA A 156 79.21 9.83 22.67
CA ALA A 156 79.80 9.64 24.00
C ALA A 156 81.09 8.80 23.96
N LEU A 157 81.18 7.78 23.11
CA LEU A 157 82.41 7.00 22.88
C LEU A 157 83.53 7.86 22.30
N LEU A 158 83.24 8.69 21.29
CA LEU A 158 84.22 9.58 20.66
C LEU A 158 84.65 10.73 21.59
N GLU A 159 83.72 11.32 22.35
CA GLU A 159 84.02 12.38 23.32
C GLU A 159 84.89 11.88 24.47
N SER A 160 84.60 10.68 25.00
CA SER A 160 85.41 10.08 26.07
C SER A 160 86.76 9.56 25.56
N GLU A 161 86.86 9.09 24.31
CA GLU A 161 88.14 8.78 23.68
C GLU A 161 89.00 10.04 23.46
N LEU A 162 88.42 11.12 22.93
CA LEU A 162 89.09 12.42 22.79
C LEU A 162 89.50 12.98 24.16
N ALA A 163 88.67 12.82 25.20
CA ALA A 163 89.01 13.25 26.55
C ALA A 163 90.22 12.46 27.12
N LEU A 164 90.30 11.15 26.88
CA LEU A 164 91.44 10.32 27.26
C LEU A 164 92.70 10.67 26.47
N ILE A 165 92.59 10.95 25.15
CA ILE A 165 93.73 11.37 24.32
C ILE A 165 94.26 12.75 24.74
N LEU A 166 93.37 13.72 24.98
CA LEU A 166 93.75 15.11 25.28
C LEU A 166 94.21 15.33 26.73
N LYS A 167 93.64 14.60 27.70
CA LYS A 167 94.06 14.68 29.12
C LYS A 167 95.13 13.65 29.47
N GLY A 168 95.30 12.58 28.69
CA GLY A 168 96.26 11.51 28.94
C GLY A 168 96.18 10.96 30.37
N ALA A 169 97.34 10.84 31.02
CA ALA A 169 97.44 10.37 32.40
C ALA A 169 96.76 11.29 33.45
N THR A 170 96.36 12.52 33.10
CA THR A 170 95.60 13.40 34.00
C THR A 170 94.08 13.33 33.80
N ALA A 171 93.57 12.36 33.03
CA ALA A 171 92.13 12.12 32.86
C ALA A 171 91.42 11.61 34.14
N GLY A 172 92.20 11.20 35.16
CA GLY A 172 91.68 10.68 36.42
C GLY A 172 91.12 9.26 36.29
N LYS A 173 90.35 8.83 37.31
CA LYS A 173 89.50 7.63 37.20
C LYS A 173 88.25 7.96 36.40
N ASP A 174 87.73 9.16 36.62
CA ASP A 174 86.50 9.74 36.11
C ASP A 174 86.39 9.54 34.59
N GLY A 175 87.38 9.98 33.79
CA GLY A 175 87.36 9.80 32.33
C GLY A 175 87.44 8.35 31.84
N ILE A 176 87.95 7.42 32.67
CA ILE A 176 87.95 5.97 32.38
C ILE A 176 86.59 5.37 32.76
N GLU A 177 85.95 5.85 33.82
CA GLU A 177 84.60 5.46 34.23
C GLU A 177 83.54 5.99 33.26
N ASP A 178 83.73 7.19 32.69
CA ASP A 178 82.94 7.76 31.59
C ASP A 178 83.05 6.90 30.31
N ARG A 179 84.28 6.59 29.85
CA ARG A 179 84.49 5.71 28.68
C ARG A 179 83.80 4.35 28.90
N ARG A 180 83.96 3.76 30.08
CA ARG A 180 83.27 2.51 30.47
C ARG A 180 81.76 2.65 30.61
N ALA A 181 81.21 3.84 30.88
CA ALA A 181 79.78 4.08 30.87
C ALA A 181 79.24 4.11 29.43
N ALA A 182 79.92 4.81 28.52
CA ALA A 182 79.58 4.84 27.10
C ALA A 182 79.64 3.44 26.46
N GLU A 183 80.66 2.64 26.77
CA GLU A 183 80.77 1.24 26.34
C GLU A 183 79.59 0.38 26.83
N ARG A 184 79.23 0.47 28.11
CA ARG A 184 78.10 -0.28 28.67
C ARG A 184 76.77 0.10 28.04
N ALA A 185 76.56 1.39 27.72
CA ALA A 185 75.38 1.87 27.01
C ALA A 185 75.33 1.33 25.57
N ALA A 186 76.44 1.44 24.83
CA ALA A 186 76.54 0.97 23.45
C ALA A 186 76.36 -0.56 23.34
N TRP A 187 76.98 -1.33 24.24
CA TRP A 187 76.72 -2.77 24.37
C TRP A 187 75.25 -3.07 24.66
N SER A 188 74.61 -2.33 25.58
CA SER A 188 73.20 -2.54 25.92
C SER A 188 72.25 -2.26 24.75
N LEU A 189 72.58 -1.33 23.84
CA LEU A 189 71.81 -1.10 22.61
C LEU A 189 72.03 -2.22 21.57
N LEU A 190 73.28 -2.70 21.41
CA LEU A 190 73.58 -3.82 20.53
C LEU A 190 72.93 -5.13 21.01
N GLU A 191 72.82 -5.35 22.32
CA GLU A 191 72.10 -6.47 22.94
C GLU A 191 70.57 -6.34 22.85
N ALA A 192 70.02 -5.12 22.76
CA ALA A 192 68.58 -4.89 22.63
C ALA A 192 68.07 -5.12 21.19
N GLU A 193 68.89 -4.78 20.18
CA GLU A 193 68.56 -4.89 18.76
C GLU A 193 69.01 -6.20 18.09
N GLN A 194 69.63 -7.11 18.87
CA GLN A 194 69.92 -8.47 18.46
C GLN A 194 69.19 -9.43 19.40
N TYR A 195 68.32 -10.30 18.84
CA TYR A 195 67.52 -11.27 19.61
C TYR A 195 68.39 -12.45 20.13
N GLY A 196 69.43 -12.15 20.90
CA GLY A 196 70.39 -13.10 21.43
C GLY A 196 71.54 -12.40 22.17
N ARG A 197 71.98 -13.01 23.28
CA ARG A 197 73.09 -12.48 24.11
C ARG A 197 74.42 -12.60 23.36
N LEU A 198 75.06 -11.47 23.08
CA LEU A 198 76.48 -11.43 22.68
C LEU A 198 77.37 -11.75 23.89
N SER A 199 78.50 -12.45 23.68
CA SER A 199 79.45 -12.71 24.77
C SER A 199 80.22 -11.43 25.10
N LYS A 200 80.19 -10.99 26.38
CA LYS A 200 80.87 -9.77 26.85
C LYS A 200 82.33 -10.06 27.20
N GLU A 201 83.13 -10.34 26.18
CA GLU A 201 84.54 -10.72 26.32
C GLU A 201 85.44 -9.89 25.40
N GLY A 202 85.60 -8.60 25.74
CA GLY A 202 86.52 -7.67 25.09
C GLY A 202 86.33 -6.22 25.55
N ASP A 203 87.41 -5.43 25.50
CA ASP A 203 87.33 -3.96 25.49
C ASP A 203 86.71 -3.49 24.16
N TRP A 204 86.10 -2.29 24.12
CA TRP A 204 85.36 -1.84 22.92
C TRP A 204 86.28 -1.59 21.72
N GLY A 205 86.17 -2.44 20.70
CA GLY A 205 87.00 -2.38 19.49
C GLY A 205 86.34 -1.68 18.30
N PRO A 206 87.12 -1.38 17.24
CA PRO A 206 86.59 -0.79 16.00
C PRO A 206 85.55 -1.68 15.30
N CYS A 207 85.59 -3.00 15.53
CA CYS A 207 84.58 -3.94 15.05
C CYS A 207 83.20 -3.71 15.69
N ASP A 208 83.15 -3.27 16.94
CA ASP A 208 81.90 -3.01 17.67
C ASP A 208 81.34 -1.62 17.38
N GLU A 209 82.22 -0.65 17.16
CA GLU A 209 81.85 0.63 16.56
C GLU A 209 81.28 0.47 15.15
N GLN A 210 81.87 -0.40 14.32
CA GLN A 210 81.34 -0.74 13.00
C GLN A 210 79.97 -1.42 13.11
N ARG A 211 79.76 -2.35 14.04
CA ARG A 211 78.44 -2.95 14.33
C ARG A 211 77.40 -1.90 14.74
N LEU A 212 77.79 -0.88 15.51
CA LEU A 212 76.92 0.23 15.90
C LEU A 212 76.56 1.13 14.70
N ARG A 213 77.53 1.44 13.83
CA ARG A 213 77.32 2.17 12.56
C ARG A 213 76.41 1.39 11.59
N GLU A 214 76.53 0.08 11.55
CA GLU A 214 75.64 -0.82 10.80
C GLU A 214 74.23 -0.90 11.40
N LEU A 215 74.09 -0.90 12.73
CA LEU A 215 72.79 -0.80 13.40
C LEU A 215 72.08 0.52 13.05
N ILE A 216 72.77 1.66 13.16
CA ILE A 216 72.26 2.98 12.76
C ILE A 216 71.80 2.98 11.30
N SER A 217 72.56 2.33 10.42
CA SER A 217 72.25 2.22 8.98
C SER A 217 71.01 1.35 8.73
N ARG A 218 70.85 0.23 9.45
CA ARG A 218 69.64 -0.61 9.42
C ARG A 218 68.41 0.13 9.92
N LEU A 219 68.49 0.76 11.10
CA LEU A 219 67.39 1.55 11.68
C LEU A 219 66.94 2.68 10.75
N LYS A 220 67.87 3.35 10.06
CA LYS A 220 67.56 4.37 9.04
C LYS A 220 66.85 3.78 7.81
N MET A 221 67.30 2.62 7.32
CA MET A 221 66.68 1.92 6.20
C MET A 221 65.26 1.45 6.55
N ASP A 222 65.07 0.84 7.73
CA ASP A 222 63.77 0.32 8.15
C ASP A 222 62.78 1.44 8.47
N ARG A 223 63.26 2.58 8.99
CA ARG A 223 62.47 3.82 9.04
C ARG A 223 62.04 4.31 7.67
N SER A 224 62.86 4.15 6.62
CA SER A 224 62.45 4.48 5.25
C SER A 224 61.32 3.56 4.80
N LYS A 225 61.51 2.24 4.87
CA LYS A 225 60.49 1.24 4.47
C LYS A 225 59.12 1.51 5.09
N VAL A 226 59.07 1.91 6.36
CA VAL A 226 57.83 2.25 7.06
C VAL A 226 57.29 3.64 6.68
N ARG A 227 58.15 4.62 6.39
CA ARG A 227 57.73 5.90 5.81
C ARG A 227 57.10 5.72 4.43
N ASP A 228 57.65 4.81 3.62
CA ASP A 228 57.22 4.53 2.26
C ASP A 228 55.84 3.84 2.19
N THR A 229 55.31 3.36 3.34
CA THR A 229 53.93 2.87 3.46
C THR A 229 52.90 3.93 3.90
N ILE A 230 53.30 5.17 4.16
CA ILE A 230 52.39 6.24 4.61
C ILE A 230 51.64 6.82 3.40
N VAL A 231 50.30 6.78 3.46
CA VAL A 231 49.41 7.24 2.38
C VAL A 231 49.00 8.70 2.61
N GLU A 232 48.78 9.49 1.56
CA GLU A 232 48.19 10.83 1.71
C GLU A 232 46.76 10.76 2.28
N LEU A 233 46.46 11.63 3.25
CA LEU A 233 45.22 11.59 4.02
C LEU A 233 44.19 12.57 3.47
N GLU A 234 43.04 12.03 3.06
CA GLU A 234 41.88 12.84 2.67
C GLU A 234 41.23 13.49 3.90
N SER A 235 40.74 14.72 3.73
CA SER A 235 39.91 15.37 4.75
C SER A 235 38.56 14.67 4.88
N VAL A 236 38.12 14.43 6.12
CA VAL A 236 36.75 14.03 6.45
C VAL A 236 35.74 15.02 5.84
N HIS A 237 36.11 16.30 5.83
CA HIS A 237 35.38 17.43 5.27
C HIS A 237 35.97 17.87 3.92
N ALA A 238 36.39 16.92 3.07
CA ALA A 238 36.73 17.22 1.68
C ALA A 238 35.45 17.61 0.94
N ASP A 239 35.21 18.93 0.83
CA ASP A 239 34.01 19.51 0.23
C ASP A 239 33.75 18.97 -1.18
N ALA A 240 32.49 18.63 -1.45
CA ALA A 240 32.05 18.13 -2.76
C ALA A 240 32.25 19.14 -3.92
N LEU A 241 32.64 20.38 -3.59
CA LEU A 241 32.83 21.50 -4.52
C LEU A 241 34.19 21.53 -5.20
N CYS A 242 35.20 20.77 -4.73
CA CYS A 242 36.59 20.97 -5.15
C CYS A 242 37.06 20.04 -6.31
N THR A 243 36.31 19.00 -6.66
CA THR A 243 36.76 17.98 -7.62
C THR A 243 36.11 18.18 -8.99
N ARG A 244 36.77 18.91 -9.90
CA ARG A 244 36.32 19.11 -11.31
C ARG A 244 36.47 17.83 -12.14
N VAL A 245 35.59 16.86 -11.92
CA VAL A 245 35.51 15.54 -12.59
C VAL A 245 34.03 15.32 -12.94
N PRO A 246 33.68 14.76 -14.11
CA PRO A 246 32.30 14.81 -14.63
C PRO A 246 31.29 14.04 -13.76
N VAL A 247 30.12 14.66 -13.57
CA VAL A 247 28.91 14.21 -12.85
C VAL A 247 29.13 12.93 -12.04
N SER A 248 29.61 13.11 -10.82
CA SER A 248 29.99 12.02 -9.95
C SER A 248 28.79 11.15 -9.56
N PHE A 249 29.05 9.88 -9.25
CA PHE A 249 28.04 8.94 -8.76
C PHE A 249 27.33 9.43 -7.46
N ALA A 250 27.96 10.33 -6.71
CA ALA A 250 27.36 10.99 -5.55
C ALA A 250 26.33 12.07 -5.95
N GLU A 251 26.62 12.87 -6.99
CA GLU A 251 25.68 13.86 -7.53
C GLU A 251 24.46 13.20 -8.17
N ALA A 252 24.65 12.08 -8.89
CA ALA A 252 23.54 11.29 -9.42
C ALA A 252 22.59 10.82 -8.29
N ARG A 253 23.14 10.19 -7.24
CA ARG A 253 22.36 9.75 -6.06
C ARG A 253 21.67 10.91 -5.33
N LYS A 254 22.28 12.08 -5.26
CA LYS A 254 21.67 13.29 -4.68
C LYS A 254 20.46 13.75 -5.50
N LEU A 255 20.56 13.74 -6.82
CA LEU A 255 19.44 14.04 -7.72
C LEU A 255 18.33 12.98 -7.65
N ASP A 256 18.68 11.70 -7.49
CA ASP A 256 17.71 10.62 -7.25
C ASP A 256 16.95 10.83 -5.94
N LEU A 257 17.64 11.21 -4.86
CA LEU A 257 17.02 11.52 -3.56
C LEU A 257 16.14 12.76 -3.64
N GLU A 258 16.59 13.85 -4.25
CA GLU A 258 15.79 15.06 -4.48
C GLU A 258 14.53 14.76 -5.30
N THR A 259 14.66 13.93 -6.35
CA THR A 259 13.53 13.46 -7.17
C THR A 259 12.55 12.61 -6.35
N ALA A 260 13.05 11.76 -5.46
CA ALA A 260 12.21 10.94 -4.58
C ALA A 260 11.49 11.77 -3.50
N VAL A 261 12.13 12.80 -2.94
CA VAL A 261 11.51 13.74 -1.99
C VAL A 261 10.39 14.53 -2.67
N LEU A 262 10.64 15.09 -3.86
CA LEU A 262 9.60 15.75 -4.66
C LEU A 262 8.45 14.79 -5.01
N MET A 263 8.74 13.50 -5.25
CA MET A 263 7.71 12.48 -5.44
C MET A 263 6.92 12.20 -4.16
N GLN A 264 7.56 12.15 -2.99
CA GLN A 264 6.89 11.98 -1.69
C GLN A 264 5.95 13.15 -1.38
N GLU A 265 6.39 14.39 -1.58
CA GLU A 265 5.57 15.60 -1.45
C GLU A 265 4.38 15.58 -2.42
N LEU A 266 4.62 15.25 -3.69
CA LEU A 266 3.58 15.17 -4.71
C LEU A 266 2.54 14.07 -4.40
N MET A 267 2.95 12.96 -3.79
CA MET A 267 2.01 11.93 -3.33
C MET A 267 1.28 12.33 -2.03
N ALA A 268 1.89 13.10 -1.13
CA ALA A 268 1.21 13.67 0.04
C ALA A 268 0.06 14.57 -0.41
N MET A 269 0.33 15.50 -1.32
CA MET A 269 -0.68 16.38 -1.92
C MET A 269 -1.77 15.61 -2.70
N ARG A 270 -1.52 14.37 -3.13
CA ARG A 270 -2.53 13.47 -3.71
C ARG A 270 -3.38 12.77 -2.64
N GLU A 271 -2.77 12.32 -1.54
CA GLU A 271 -3.51 11.78 -0.38
C GLU A 271 -4.44 12.84 0.21
N ASP A 272 -3.94 14.06 0.47
CA ASP A 272 -4.75 15.19 0.94
C ASP A 272 -5.91 15.51 -0.02
N LYS A 273 -5.64 15.58 -1.34
CA LYS A 273 -6.66 15.83 -2.35
C LYS A 273 -7.72 14.72 -2.40
N ALA A 274 -7.34 13.46 -2.25
CA ALA A 274 -8.27 12.34 -2.24
C ALA A 274 -9.09 12.30 -0.94
N GLU A 275 -8.51 12.68 0.20
CA GLU A 275 -9.26 12.81 1.45
C GLU A 275 -10.22 14.00 1.42
N LEU A 276 -9.82 15.15 0.87
CA LEU A 276 -10.71 16.29 0.66
C LEU A 276 -11.88 15.95 -0.28
N ARG A 277 -11.65 15.18 -1.35
CA ARG A 277 -12.73 14.63 -2.19
C ARG A 277 -13.71 13.76 -1.39
N ALA A 278 -13.20 12.85 -0.56
CA ALA A 278 -14.03 11.98 0.27
C ALA A 278 -14.86 12.79 1.30
N ARG A 279 -14.26 13.82 1.92
CA ARG A 279 -14.95 14.73 2.84
C ARG A 279 -16.03 15.55 2.11
N LEU A 280 -15.75 16.06 0.91
CA LEU A 280 -16.73 16.80 0.09
C LEU A 280 -17.94 15.92 -0.26
N TYR A 281 -17.74 14.69 -0.74
CA TYR A 281 -18.83 13.78 -1.08
C TYR A 281 -19.75 13.46 0.12
N LEU A 282 -19.17 13.29 1.32
CA LEU A 282 -19.94 13.11 2.55
C LEU A 282 -20.76 14.36 2.89
N LEU A 283 -20.18 15.55 2.79
CA LEU A 283 -20.87 16.83 3.03
C LEU A 283 -21.97 17.12 1.98
N GLU A 284 -21.75 16.75 0.72
CA GLU A 284 -22.76 16.85 -0.36
C GLU A 284 -23.94 15.89 -0.10
N LYS A 285 -23.66 14.67 0.37
CA LYS A 285 -24.69 13.70 0.77
C LYS A 285 -25.46 14.15 2.01
N GLU A 286 -24.78 14.70 3.02
CA GLU A 286 -25.43 15.27 4.21
C GLU A 286 -26.29 16.49 3.84
N ARG A 287 -25.80 17.38 2.97
CA ARG A 287 -26.56 18.50 2.43
C ARG A 287 -27.82 18.03 1.72
N ALA A 288 -27.73 17.08 0.79
CA ALA A 288 -28.91 16.57 0.07
C ALA A 288 -29.95 15.93 1.02
N ALA A 289 -29.50 15.23 2.07
CA ALA A 289 -30.37 14.68 3.10
C ALA A 289 -31.04 15.77 3.98
N LEU A 290 -30.37 16.90 4.21
CA LEU A 290 -30.94 18.07 4.90
C LEU A 290 -31.92 18.83 4.01
N GLU A 291 -31.64 18.99 2.71
CA GLU A 291 -32.54 19.61 1.73
C GLU A 291 -33.86 18.83 1.60
N LEU A 292 -33.80 17.49 1.57
CA LEU A 292 -34.98 16.60 1.61
C LEU A 292 -35.78 16.71 2.92
N ARG A 293 -35.11 16.88 4.06
CA ARG A 293 -35.79 17.11 5.35
C ARG A 293 -36.47 18.48 5.41
N LEU A 294 -35.83 19.50 4.84
CA LEU A 294 -36.38 20.86 4.80
C LEU A 294 -37.62 20.93 3.91
N SER A 295 -37.56 20.39 2.69
CA SER A 295 -38.74 20.34 1.81
C SER A 295 -39.89 19.50 2.39
N SER A 296 -39.59 18.40 3.09
CA SER A 296 -40.61 17.63 3.82
C SER A 296 -41.24 18.39 4.99
N GLN A 297 -40.52 19.33 5.63
CA GLN A 297 -41.13 20.21 6.63
C GLN A 297 -41.93 21.34 5.98
N ASP A 298 -41.51 21.85 4.82
CA ASP A 298 -42.23 22.92 4.13
C ASP A 298 -43.56 22.46 3.53
N THR A 299 -43.64 21.23 2.98
CA THR A 299 -44.93 20.64 2.60
C THR A 299 -45.83 20.38 3.81
N GLN A 300 -45.27 19.96 4.95
CA GLN A 300 -46.01 19.83 6.22
C GLN A 300 -46.55 21.19 6.70
N ARG A 301 -45.75 22.26 6.64
CA ARG A 301 -46.17 23.64 6.97
C ARG A 301 -47.29 24.12 6.05
N GLN A 302 -47.19 23.85 4.75
CA GLN A 302 -48.23 24.20 3.76
C GLN A 302 -49.54 23.46 4.03
N ALA A 303 -49.49 22.16 4.35
CA ALA A 303 -50.67 21.37 4.72
C ALA A 303 -51.33 21.88 6.01
N GLN A 304 -50.53 22.24 7.02
CA GLN A 304 -51.04 22.86 8.26
C GLN A 304 -51.68 24.23 8.00
N ALA A 305 -51.05 25.08 7.17
CA ALA A 305 -51.62 26.37 6.79
C ALA A 305 -52.95 26.22 6.02
N ALA A 306 -53.05 25.27 5.10
CA ALA A 306 -54.29 24.96 4.38
C ALA A 306 -55.40 24.45 5.33
N SER A 307 -55.05 23.63 6.32
CA SER A 307 -56.00 23.18 7.35
C SER A 307 -56.51 24.34 8.22
N ILE A 308 -55.64 25.29 8.61
CA ILE A 308 -56.04 26.49 9.35
C ILE A 308 -57.00 27.35 8.52
N LEU A 309 -56.69 27.58 7.24
CA LEU A 309 -57.57 28.34 6.33
C LEU A 309 -58.95 27.68 6.15
N HIS A 310 -59.00 26.34 6.07
CA HIS A 310 -60.27 25.62 5.97
C HIS A 310 -61.12 25.74 7.25
N LEU A 311 -60.49 25.63 8.43
CA LEU A 311 -61.18 25.83 9.71
C LEU A 311 -61.68 27.27 9.89
N GLN A 312 -60.91 28.27 9.42
CA GLN A 312 -61.35 29.67 9.41
C GLN A 312 -62.57 29.88 8.52
N ALA A 313 -62.61 29.25 7.33
CA ALA A 313 -63.77 29.30 6.45
C ALA A 313 -65.01 28.64 7.08
N GLN A 314 -64.87 27.45 7.71
CA GLN A 314 -65.98 26.79 8.42
C GLN A 314 -66.55 27.64 9.55
N LEU A 315 -65.70 28.29 10.34
CA LEU A 315 -66.15 29.21 11.41
C LEU A 315 -66.92 30.40 10.82
N GLN A 316 -66.45 30.98 9.72
CA GLN A 316 -67.11 32.10 9.05
C GLN A 316 -68.45 31.69 8.43
N GLU A 317 -68.58 30.47 7.89
CA GLU A 317 -69.85 29.91 7.42
C GLU A 317 -70.85 29.71 8.57
N LEU A 318 -70.40 29.21 9.72
CA LEU A 318 -71.22 29.02 10.91
C LEU A 318 -71.69 30.34 11.53
N GLU A 319 -70.84 31.36 11.57
CA GLU A 319 -71.22 32.73 11.96
C GLU A 319 -72.33 33.28 11.05
N VAL A 320 -72.18 33.14 9.73
CA VAL A 320 -73.19 33.58 8.76
C VAL A 320 -74.49 32.77 8.85
N ALA A 321 -74.43 31.46 9.12
CA ALA A 321 -75.62 30.63 9.32
C ALA A 321 -76.42 31.08 10.56
N ASN A 322 -75.76 31.25 11.70
CA ASN A 322 -76.37 31.64 12.97
C ASN A 322 -77.11 33.01 12.89
N THR A 323 -76.64 33.93 12.03
CA THR A 323 -77.36 35.20 11.79
C THR A 323 -78.67 35.07 11.02
N LYS A 324 -78.90 33.98 10.28
CA LYS A 324 -80.10 33.77 9.45
C LYS A 324 -81.24 33.11 10.21
N ASP A 325 -80.92 32.16 11.09
CA ASP A 325 -81.93 31.43 11.89
C ASP A 325 -82.65 32.33 12.92
N THR A 326 -82.15 33.55 13.13
CA THR A 326 -82.75 34.55 14.03
C THR A 326 -83.92 35.31 13.38
N SER A 327 -84.14 35.22 12.07
CA SER A 327 -85.18 36.00 11.35
C SER A 327 -86.30 35.13 10.73
N ASN A 328 -87.15 34.55 11.58
CA ASN A 328 -88.33 33.78 11.14
C ASN A 328 -89.56 34.66 10.84
N THR A 329 -90.25 34.36 9.74
CA THR A 329 -91.65 34.74 9.49
C THR A 329 -92.44 33.49 9.10
N PRO A 330 -93.38 33.00 9.94
CA PRO A 330 -94.14 31.79 9.66
C PRO A 330 -95.35 32.06 8.75
N ILE A 331 -95.86 31.00 8.10
CA ILE A 331 -97.27 30.71 7.77
C ILE A 331 -97.37 29.55 6.76
N ASN A 332 -98.34 28.66 7.00
CA ASN A 332 -98.72 27.51 6.15
C ASN A 332 -97.72 26.34 6.11
N GLU A 333 -97.14 26.02 7.27
CA GLU A 333 -96.09 25.00 7.43
C GLU A 333 -96.59 23.54 7.56
N GLY A 334 -97.81 23.29 8.07
CA GLY A 334 -98.20 21.96 8.59
C GLY A 334 -98.04 20.77 7.62
N GLU A 335 -98.61 20.86 6.41
CA GLU A 335 -98.50 19.79 5.41
C GLU A 335 -97.18 19.85 4.63
N ALA A 336 -96.64 21.06 4.42
CA ALA A 336 -95.35 21.28 3.75
C ALA A 336 -94.19 20.66 4.55
N LEU A 337 -94.08 20.98 5.85
CA LEU A 337 -93.10 20.39 6.76
C LEU A 337 -93.25 18.87 6.89
N SER A 338 -94.47 18.34 6.83
CA SER A 338 -94.69 16.88 6.86
C SER A 338 -94.09 16.20 5.62
N LEU A 339 -94.34 16.77 4.43
CA LEU A 339 -93.85 16.25 3.16
C LEU A 339 -92.33 16.48 2.99
N GLU A 340 -91.83 17.63 3.46
CA GLU A 340 -90.41 18.01 3.46
C GLU A 340 -89.60 17.21 4.49
N SER A 341 -90.12 16.98 5.70
CA SER A 341 -89.52 16.08 6.70
C SER A 341 -89.46 14.64 6.18
N ALA A 342 -90.53 14.17 5.53
CA ALA A 342 -90.52 12.87 4.86
C ALA A 342 -89.54 12.82 3.66
N ALA A 343 -89.23 13.95 3.02
CA ALA A 343 -88.17 14.03 2.01
C ALA A 343 -86.76 14.09 2.65
N ALA A 344 -86.60 14.78 3.78
CA ALA A 344 -85.38 14.82 4.56
C ALA A 344 -85.00 13.43 5.09
N LEU A 345 -85.94 12.69 5.70
CA LEU A 345 -85.72 11.31 6.17
C LEU A 345 -85.27 10.37 5.03
N ARG A 346 -85.80 10.53 3.82
CA ARG A 346 -85.36 9.76 2.64
C ARG A 346 -83.94 10.10 2.21
N ARG A 347 -83.56 11.39 2.24
CA ARG A 347 -82.17 11.83 1.99
C ARG A 347 -81.23 11.32 3.08
N GLU A 348 -81.64 11.39 4.34
CA GLU A 348 -80.87 10.90 5.50
C GLU A 348 -80.62 9.39 5.40
N ASN A 349 -81.64 8.59 5.08
CA ASN A 349 -81.50 7.15 4.89
C ASN A 349 -80.59 6.81 3.70
N HIS A 350 -80.73 7.52 2.57
CA HIS A 350 -79.85 7.30 1.43
C HIS A 350 -78.38 7.72 1.70
N LEU A 351 -78.18 8.77 2.51
CA LEU A 351 -76.84 9.14 3.01
C LEU A 351 -76.28 8.07 3.96
N LYS A 352 -77.10 7.48 4.84
CA LYS A 352 -76.68 6.37 5.72
C LYS A 352 -76.29 5.13 4.92
N GLU A 353 -77.10 4.73 3.93
CA GLU A 353 -76.78 3.66 2.99
C GLU A 353 -75.44 3.93 2.29
N ARG A 354 -75.26 5.14 1.75
CA ARG A 354 -74.04 5.52 1.03
C ARG A 354 -72.81 5.60 1.93
N ILE A 355 -72.95 6.05 3.18
CA ILE A 355 -71.88 6.00 4.19
C ILE A 355 -71.53 4.55 4.51
N HIS A 356 -72.52 3.66 4.62
CA HIS A 356 -72.27 2.24 4.84
C HIS A 356 -71.48 1.64 3.66
N GLU A 357 -71.90 1.86 2.40
CA GLU A 357 -71.15 1.44 1.19
C GLU A 357 -69.71 1.97 1.16
N LEU A 358 -69.48 3.20 1.62
CA LEU A 358 -68.14 3.80 1.66
C LEU A 358 -67.25 3.20 2.75
N VAL A 359 -67.80 2.87 3.93
CA VAL A 359 -67.09 2.09 4.95
C VAL A 359 -66.80 0.67 4.43
N ASP A 360 -67.81 0.03 3.85
CA ASP A 360 -67.72 -1.34 3.31
C ASP A 360 -66.69 -1.44 2.17
N THR A 361 -66.43 -0.36 1.42
CA THR A 361 -65.36 -0.31 0.41
C THR A 361 -64.01 0.08 1.01
N LEU A 362 -63.97 1.00 1.98
CA LEU A 362 -62.75 1.36 2.71
C LEU A 362 -62.14 0.15 3.43
N ASP A 363 -62.94 -0.66 4.13
CA ASP A 363 -62.47 -1.85 4.83
C ASP A 363 -61.88 -2.90 3.86
N LYS A 364 -62.49 -3.07 2.68
CA LYS A 364 -61.98 -3.96 1.63
C LYS A 364 -60.68 -3.45 1.01
N VAL A 365 -60.52 -2.13 0.85
CA VAL A 365 -59.27 -1.51 0.40
C VAL A 365 -58.20 -1.58 1.51
N SER A 366 -58.56 -1.39 2.78
CA SER A 366 -57.63 -1.55 3.92
C SER A 366 -57.10 -2.98 3.96
N HIS A 367 -57.98 -3.98 3.98
CA HIS A 367 -57.57 -5.38 4.08
C HIS A 367 -56.75 -5.85 2.87
N THR A 368 -57.06 -5.39 1.66
CA THR A 368 -56.23 -5.69 0.47
C THR A 368 -54.93 -4.89 0.42
N SER A 369 -54.80 -3.76 1.13
CA SER A 369 -53.52 -3.07 1.35
C SER A 369 -52.67 -3.79 2.41
N GLU A 370 -53.26 -4.18 3.54
CA GLU A 370 -52.62 -4.98 4.59
C GLU A 370 -52.06 -6.29 4.04
N GLN A 371 -52.86 -7.02 3.24
CA GLN A 371 -52.44 -8.27 2.62
C GLN A 371 -51.24 -8.07 1.68
N ARG A 372 -51.21 -6.98 0.90
CA ARG A 372 -50.06 -6.62 0.04
C ARG A 372 -48.82 -6.24 0.87
N HIS A 373 -49.00 -5.51 1.97
CA HIS A 373 -47.90 -5.17 2.88
C HIS A 373 -47.31 -6.41 3.57
N LEU A 374 -48.14 -7.38 3.97
CA LEU A 374 -47.70 -8.67 4.50
C LEU A 374 -46.91 -9.47 3.45
N GLN A 375 -47.44 -9.62 2.23
CA GLN A 375 -46.75 -10.31 1.13
C GLN A 375 -45.42 -9.65 0.77
N SER A 376 -45.37 -8.31 0.72
CA SER A 376 -44.13 -7.56 0.50
C SER A 376 -43.11 -7.79 1.63
N ALA A 377 -43.55 -7.79 2.89
CA ALA A 377 -42.70 -8.09 4.03
C ALA A 377 -42.15 -9.54 4.01
N GLU A 378 -42.94 -10.51 3.56
CA GLU A 378 -42.49 -11.90 3.35
C GLU A 378 -41.43 -11.98 2.25
N LEU A 379 -41.67 -11.39 1.07
CA LEU A 379 -40.70 -11.33 -0.04
C LEU A 379 -39.39 -10.65 0.38
N VAL A 380 -39.47 -9.52 1.09
CA VAL A 380 -38.31 -8.81 1.64
C VAL A 380 -37.55 -9.67 2.65
N ASN A 381 -38.24 -10.49 3.45
CA ASN A 381 -37.60 -11.39 4.40
C ASN A 381 -36.96 -12.61 3.71
N ASP A 382 -37.52 -13.12 2.62
CA ASP A 382 -36.90 -14.18 1.82
C ASP A 382 -35.71 -13.68 1.00
N LEU A 383 -35.75 -12.45 0.48
CA LEU A 383 -34.58 -11.77 -0.09
C LEU A 383 -33.46 -11.59 0.95
N LYS A 384 -33.78 -11.20 2.19
CA LYS A 384 -32.79 -11.15 3.29
C LYS A 384 -32.19 -12.54 3.58
N LYS A 385 -33.00 -13.60 3.63
CA LYS A 385 -32.51 -14.98 3.79
C LYS A 385 -31.57 -15.37 2.64
N ALA A 386 -31.98 -15.18 1.39
CA ALA A 386 -31.20 -15.48 0.21
C ALA A 386 -29.87 -14.71 0.17
N ASN A 387 -29.88 -13.40 0.43
CA ASN A 387 -28.66 -12.60 0.52
C ASN A 387 -27.74 -13.09 1.65
N SER A 388 -28.29 -13.50 2.80
CA SER A 388 -27.46 -14.06 3.89
C SER A 388 -26.76 -15.37 3.50
N THR A 389 -27.39 -16.25 2.70
CA THR A 389 -26.78 -17.50 2.24
C THR A 389 -25.78 -17.27 1.09
N LEU A 390 -26.04 -16.29 0.22
CA LEU A 390 -25.08 -15.83 -0.80
C LEU A 390 -23.82 -15.25 -0.16
N VAL A 391 -23.94 -14.38 0.86
CA VAL A 391 -22.79 -13.85 1.61
C VAL A 391 -22.00 -14.97 2.29
N GLN A 392 -22.69 -15.90 2.97
CA GLN A 392 -22.02 -17.06 3.60
C GLN A 392 -21.31 -17.97 2.59
N THR A 393 -21.88 -18.19 1.40
CA THR A 393 -21.24 -19.04 0.37
C THR A 393 -20.07 -18.33 -0.31
N LEU A 394 -20.15 -17.03 -0.53
CA LEU A 394 -19.06 -16.18 -1.00
C LEU A 394 -17.91 -16.13 0.02
N GLU A 395 -18.20 -16.00 1.32
CA GLU A 395 -17.17 -16.11 2.35
C GLU A 395 -16.48 -17.49 2.35
N ARG A 396 -17.27 -18.58 2.25
CA ARG A 396 -16.74 -19.95 2.19
C ARG A 396 -15.89 -20.16 0.93
N SER A 397 -16.24 -19.58 -0.21
CA SER A 397 -15.43 -19.66 -1.43
C SER A 397 -14.14 -18.82 -1.29
N LYS A 398 -14.23 -17.58 -0.80
CA LYS A 398 -13.08 -16.71 -0.50
C LYS A 398 -12.08 -17.39 0.44
N LYS A 399 -12.55 -17.99 1.54
CA LYS A 399 -11.74 -18.77 2.49
C LYS A 399 -11.08 -19.98 1.82
N LYS A 400 -11.79 -20.71 0.94
CA LYS A 400 -11.21 -21.80 0.12
C LYS A 400 -10.11 -21.28 -0.82
N TYR A 401 -10.37 -20.26 -1.63
CA TYR A 401 -9.39 -19.70 -2.57
C TYR A 401 -8.15 -19.14 -1.85
N GLN A 402 -8.33 -18.42 -0.74
CA GLN A 402 -7.22 -17.92 0.06
C GLN A 402 -6.35 -19.05 0.65
N SER A 403 -6.95 -20.17 1.07
CA SER A 403 -6.17 -21.34 1.53
C SER A 403 -5.44 -22.06 0.37
N ARG A 404 -5.98 -22.02 -0.86
CA ARG A 404 -5.29 -22.52 -2.06
C ARG A 404 -4.14 -21.61 -2.47
N LEU A 405 -4.32 -20.29 -2.40
CA LEU A 405 -3.27 -19.28 -2.64
C LEU A 405 -2.08 -19.53 -1.71
N LYS A 406 -2.32 -19.60 -0.38
CA LYS A 406 -1.27 -19.88 0.62
C LYS A 406 -0.49 -21.18 0.38
N LYS A 407 -1.14 -22.22 -0.15
CA LYS A 407 -0.47 -23.47 -0.53
C LYS A 407 0.44 -23.30 -1.76
N LEU A 408 0.02 -22.51 -2.75
CA LEU A 408 0.85 -22.19 -3.92
C LEU A 408 2.02 -21.27 -3.55
N GLU A 409 1.79 -20.27 -2.69
CA GLU A 409 2.82 -19.39 -2.12
C GLU A 409 3.90 -20.21 -1.38
N GLN A 410 3.49 -21.13 -0.50
CA GLN A 410 4.43 -22.02 0.21
C GLN A 410 5.19 -22.97 -0.75
N GLN A 411 4.53 -23.48 -1.80
CA GLN A 411 5.17 -24.30 -2.82
C GLN A 411 6.22 -23.49 -3.61
N MET A 412 5.91 -22.25 -3.98
CA MET A 412 6.83 -21.32 -4.63
C MET A 412 8.02 -20.97 -3.75
N LEU A 413 7.79 -20.60 -2.48
CA LEU A 413 8.87 -20.31 -1.51
C LEU A 413 9.82 -21.50 -1.37
N SER A 414 9.29 -22.69 -1.13
CA SER A 414 10.14 -23.89 -1.01
C SER A 414 10.89 -24.26 -2.30
N MET A 415 10.40 -23.83 -3.47
CA MET A 415 11.10 -23.99 -4.75
C MET A 415 12.26 -22.99 -4.87
N VAL A 416 12.03 -21.72 -4.50
CA VAL A 416 13.07 -20.68 -4.45
C VAL A 416 14.16 -21.04 -3.44
N GLU A 417 13.81 -21.59 -2.27
CA GLU A 417 14.77 -22.10 -1.28
C GLU A 417 15.63 -23.24 -1.84
N ARG A 418 15.03 -24.20 -2.55
CA ARG A 418 15.74 -25.30 -3.22
C ARG A 418 16.69 -24.79 -4.31
N HIS A 419 16.23 -23.88 -5.17
CA HIS A 419 17.08 -23.26 -6.19
C HIS A 419 18.21 -22.41 -5.57
N SER A 420 17.94 -21.66 -4.50
CA SER A 420 18.94 -20.93 -3.71
C SER A 420 20.00 -21.88 -3.14
N CYS A 421 19.60 -23.06 -2.66
CA CYS A 421 20.52 -24.07 -2.17
C CYS A 421 21.41 -24.62 -3.29
N GLN A 422 20.80 -25.01 -4.42
CA GLN A 422 21.54 -25.48 -5.61
C GLN A 422 22.53 -24.43 -6.12
N VAL A 423 22.13 -23.15 -6.22
CA VAL A 423 23.03 -22.05 -6.62
C VAL A 423 24.19 -21.87 -5.63
N ARG A 424 23.95 -22.02 -4.32
CA ARG A 424 25.03 -21.98 -3.31
C ARG A 424 25.99 -23.16 -3.48
N THR A 425 25.50 -24.38 -3.64
CA THR A 425 26.33 -25.57 -3.88
C THR A 425 27.14 -25.46 -5.19
N LEU A 426 26.53 -24.96 -6.27
CA LEU A 426 27.23 -24.72 -7.53
C LEU A 426 28.32 -23.65 -7.38
N LYS A 427 28.04 -22.52 -6.71
CA LYS A 427 29.06 -21.49 -6.40
C LYS A 427 30.20 -22.05 -5.55
N GLN A 428 29.90 -22.89 -4.56
CA GLN A 428 30.92 -23.57 -3.75
C GLN A 428 31.78 -24.55 -4.58
N ARG A 429 31.18 -25.30 -5.52
CA ARG A 429 31.96 -26.18 -6.40
C ARG A 429 32.81 -25.41 -7.41
N ILE A 430 32.30 -24.29 -7.95
CA ILE A 430 33.09 -23.38 -8.80
C ILE A 430 34.29 -22.85 -8.01
N ALA A 431 34.09 -22.35 -6.79
CA ALA A 431 35.17 -21.84 -5.95
C ALA A 431 36.23 -22.92 -5.61
N SER A 432 35.83 -24.17 -5.35
CA SER A 432 36.79 -25.26 -5.15
C SER A 432 37.54 -25.65 -6.42
N LEU A 433 36.88 -25.67 -7.58
CA LEU A 433 37.54 -25.88 -8.88
C LEU A 433 38.51 -24.76 -9.23
N GLU A 434 38.16 -23.50 -8.94
CA GLU A 434 39.10 -22.37 -9.08
C GLU A 434 40.31 -22.52 -8.15
N GLN A 435 40.13 -23.03 -6.94
CA GLN A 435 41.22 -23.29 -6.01
C GLN A 435 42.10 -24.46 -6.49
N GLU A 436 41.51 -25.56 -6.97
CA GLU A 436 42.21 -26.70 -7.60
C GLU A 436 43.06 -26.24 -8.81
N ILE A 437 42.50 -25.38 -9.67
CA ILE A 437 43.20 -24.80 -10.83
C ILE A 437 44.37 -23.92 -10.37
N ARG A 438 44.17 -23.05 -9.36
CA ARG A 438 45.25 -22.20 -8.81
C ARG A 438 46.38 -23.02 -8.20
N SER A 439 46.07 -24.08 -7.44
CA SER A 439 47.11 -24.97 -6.87
C SER A 439 47.90 -25.70 -7.96
N ASN A 440 47.23 -26.16 -9.02
CA ASN A 440 47.91 -26.86 -10.13
C ASN A 440 48.78 -25.90 -10.96
N ALA A 441 48.37 -24.63 -11.10
CA ALA A 441 49.20 -23.59 -11.71
C ALA A 441 50.50 -23.35 -10.91
N THR A 442 50.43 -23.30 -9.57
CA THR A 442 51.64 -23.21 -8.73
C THR A 442 52.52 -24.46 -8.72
N GLN A 443 52.02 -25.62 -9.12
CA GLN A 443 52.82 -26.85 -9.25
C GLN A 443 53.45 -27.03 -10.64
N SER A 444 53.12 -26.19 -11.62
CA SER A 444 53.57 -26.33 -13.02
C SER A 444 54.55 -25.24 -13.49
N SER A 445 55.03 -24.36 -12.59
CA SER A 445 56.12 -23.44 -12.87
C SER A 445 57.48 -24.17 -12.88
N PRO A 446 58.23 -24.21 -14.00
CA PRO A 446 59.52 -24.91 -14.06
C PRO A 446 60.62 -24.12 -13.36
N SER A 447 61.45 -24.82 -12.58
CA SER A 447 62.70 -24.26 -12.03
C SER A 447 63.78 -24.15 -13.12
N LEU A 448 64.51 -23.03 -13.14
CA LEU A 448 65.68 -22.89 -14.02
C LEU A 448 66.83 -23.80 -13.52
N PRO A 449 67.57 -24.46 -14.43
CA PRO A 449 68.73 -25.24 -14.04
C PRO A 449 69.89 -24.32 -13.63
N GLN A 450 70.47 -24.56 -12.45
CA GLN A 450 71.78 -24.02 -12.12
C GLN A 450 72.90 -24.84 -12.78
N THR A 451 73.97 -24.15 -13.15
CA THR A 451 75.18 -24.70 -13.78
C THR A 451 76.18 -25.26 -12.76
N THR A 452 77.35 -25.70 -13.25
CA THR A 452 78.58 -26.18 -12.56
C THR A 452 78.72 -27.72 -12.50
N PRO A 453 79.97 -28.26 -12.57
CA PRO A 453 80.23 -29.39 -13.48
C PRO A 453 81.01 -30.58 -12.87
N SER A 454 81.36 -31.55 -13.73
CA SER A 454 82.40 -32.58 -13.51
C SER A 454 82.03 -33.66 -12.46
N GLU A 455 82.67 -34.82 -12.34
CA GLU A 455 83.69 -35.52 -13.16
C GLU A 455 83.67 -37.03 -12.80
N THR A 456 84.04 -37.93 -13.72
CA THR A 456 84.52 -39.32 -13.46
C THR A 456 83.60 -40.31 -12.68
N THR A 457 83.78 -41.64 -12.67
CA THR A 457 84.31 -42.68 -13.59
C THR A 457 84.00 -44.03 -12.92
N LEU A 458 83.77 -45.09 -13.73
CA LEU A 458 83.44 -46.50 -13.34
C LEU A 458 81.99 -46.72 -12.83
#